data_AF-A0A3E0VPT6-F1
#
_entry.id   AF-A0A3E0VPT6-F1
#
_cell.length_a   1.000
_cell.length_b   1.000
_cell.length_c   1.000
_cell.angle_alpha   90.00
_cell.angle_beta   90.00
_cell.angle_gamma   90.00
#
_symmetry.space_group_name_H-M   'P 1'
#
loop_
_entity.id
_entity.type
_entity.pdbx_description
1 polymer ?
#
loop_
_entity_poly.entity_id
_entity_poly.type
_entity_poly.pdbx_seq_one_letter_code
_entity_poly.pdbx_strand_id
1 'polypeptide(L)'
;MEGLSTKGSFTDEGSNAIRSEVLAGIRERIADYTETRLPDMDRYGIDVQVLSLTAPGLQVQPDPHLATNDAVLANDHFASVIKTHPDRFAGF
;
A
#
# COMPACT_ATOMS: atom_id res chain seq x y z
N MET A 1 1.28 -10.98 2.07
CA MET A 1 0.31 -11.61 1.16
C MET A 1 1.11 -12.55 0.28
N GLU A 2 0.60 -13.74 -0.05
CA GLU A 2 1.26 -14.62 -1.02
C GLU A 2 1.05 -13.97 -2.40
N GLY A 3 2.10 -13.38 -2.99
CA GLY A 3 2.01 -12.37 -4.08
C GLY A 3 2.52 -11.00 -3.65
N LEU A 4 2.91 -10.13 -4.59
CA LEU A 4 3.51 -8.79 -4.36
C LEU A 4 4.91 -8.76 -3.71
N SER A 5 5.60 -9.90 -3.60
CA SER A 5 6.99 -9.96 -3.11
C SER A 5 7.95 -10.09 -4.28
N THR A 6 8.47 -8.95 -4.75
CA THR A 6 9.46 -8.89 -5.84
C THR A 6 10.77 -8.32 -5.30
N LYS A 7 11.91 -8.90 -5.68
CA LYS A 7 13.23 -8.37 -5.35
C LYS A 7 13.35 -6.89 -5.76
N GLY A 8 13.74 -6.02 -4.85
CA GLY A 8 13.81 -4.56 -5.02
C GLY A 8 12.55 -3.78 -4.64
N SER A 9 11.45 -4.45 -4.23
CA SER A 9 10.27 -3.78 -3.66
C SER A 9 10.54 -3.30 -2.21
N PHE A 10 9.63 -2.51 -1.64
CA PHE A 10 9.70 -2.16 -0.20
C PHE A 10 9.56 -3.36 0.75
N THR A 11 9.04 -4.48 0.23
CA THR A 11 8.94 -5.75 0.95
C THR A 11 10.24 -6.57 0.87
N ASP A 12 11.19 -6.17 0.02
CA ASP A 12 12.54 -6.73 -0.02
C ASP A 12 13.42 -6.12 1.10
N GLU A 13 14.09 -6.96 1.89
CA GLU A 13 14.84 -6.56 3.09
C GLU A 13 16.17 -5.85 2.77
N GLY A 14 16.56 -5.75 1.49
CA GLY A 14 17.90 -5.29 1.07
C GLY A 14 18.12 -3.77 0.92
N SER A 15 17.14 -2.91 1.22
CA SER A 15 17.28 -1.45 1.00
C SER A 15 18.02 -0.73 2.15
N ASN A 16 19.32 -0.49 1.96
CA ASN A 16 20.23 0.12 2.96
C ASN A 16 20.21 1.67 3.02
N ALA A 17 19.22 2.35 2.44
CA ALA A 17 19.20 3.82 2.35
C ALA A 17 18.36 4.52 3.44
N ILE A 18 17.57 3.77 4.23
CA ILE A 18 16.64 4.31 5.22
C ILE A 18 17.00 3.75 6.60
N ARG A 19 17.04 4.61 7.64
CA ARG A 19 17.25 4.18 9.03
C ARG A 19 16.20 3.13 9.42
N SER A 20 16.62 2.06 10.09
CA SER A 20 15.76 0.90 10.40
C SER A 20 14.46 1.27 11.13
N GLU A 21 14.52 2.24 12.06
CA GLU A 21 13.35 2.69 12.82
C GLU A 21 12.35 3.43 11.92
N VAL A 22 12.86 4.22 10.97
CA VAL A 22 12.03 4.91 9.97
C VAL A 22 11.37 3.91 9.04
N LEU A 23 12.12 2.90 8.57
CA LEU A 23 11.58 1.85 7.72
C LEU A 23 10.49 1.04 8.42
N ALA A 24 10.66 0.73 9.71
CA ALA A 24 9.65 0.05 10.51
C ALA A 24 8.36 0.89 10.60
N GLY A 25 8.46 2.18 10.91
CA GLY A 25 7.30 3.08 10.96
C GLY A 25 6.61 3.26 9.61
N ILE A 26 7.37 3.28 8.50
CA ILE A 26 6.79 3.31 7.15
C ILE A 26 6.00 2.03 6.87
N ARG A 27 6.56 0.86 7.18
CA ARG A 27 5.90 -0.45 6.94
C ARG A 27 4.59 -0.56 7.69
N GLU A 28 4.57 -0.14 8.95
CA GLU A 28 3.37 -0.13 9.77
C GLU A 28 2.28 0.78 9.18
N ARG A 29 2.62 2.03 8.84
CA ARG A 29 1.65 3.02 8.34
C ARG A 29 1.16 2.74 6.92
N ILE A 30 1.99 2.16 6.05
CA ILE A 30 1.58 1.80 4.67
C ILE A 30 0.54 0.68 4.69
N ALA A 31 0.69 -0.30 5.59
CA ALA A 31 -0.23 -1.42 5.69
C ALA A 31 -1.54 -1.08 6.42
N ASP A 32 -1.56 0.00 7.21
CA ASP A 32 -2.73 0.45 7.95
C ASP A 32 -3.68 1.32 7.10
N TYR A 33 -4.97 1.00 7.18
CA TYR A 33 -6.04 1.79 6.60
C TYR A 33 -6.97 2.43 7.64
N THR A 34 -7.09 1.88 8.85
CA THR A 34 -8.19 2.24 9.76
C THR A 34 -7.74 2.56 11.17
N GLU A 35 -6.70 1.91 11.69
CA GLU A 35 -6.29 2.03 13.09
C GLU A 35 -5.64 3.39 13.38
N THR A 36 -4.78 3.86 12.47
CA THR A 36 -4.09 5.15 12.60
C THR A 36 -4.55 6.13 11.53
N ARG A 37 -4.75 5.66 10.30
CA ARG A 37 -5.06 6.51 9.14
C ARG A 37 -6.38 7.25 9.27
N LEU A 38 -7.48 6.58 9.62
CA LEU A 38 -8.78 7.26 9.78
C LEU A 38 -8.77 8.27 10.94
N PRO A 39 -8.25 7.95 12.14
CA PRO A 39 -8.10 8.95 13.20
C PRO A 39 -7.24 10.16 12.81
N ASP A 40 -6.14 9.94 12.08
CA ASP A 40 -5.32 11.04 11.56
C ASP A 40 -6.12 11.88 10.55
N MET A 41 -6.88 11.26 9.65
CA MET A 41 -7.76 11.96 8.71
C MET A 41 -8.79 12.82 9.45
N ASP A 42 -9.46 12.28 10.46
CA ASP A 42 -10.44 13.02 11.27
C ASP A 42 -9.78 14.20 12.00
N ARG A 43 -8.61 13.96 12.60
CA ARG A 43 -7.85 14.98 13.33
C ARG A 43 -7.46 16.17 12.46
N TYR A 44 -7.11 15.93 11.20
CA TYR A 44 -6.65 16.96 10.27
C TYR A 44 -7.73 17.43 9.30
N GLY A 45 -8.98 16.98 9.45
CA GLY A 45 -10.10 17.39 8.60
C GLY A 45 -9.95 16.92 7.14
N ILE A 46 -9.45 15.71 6.93
CA ILE A 46 -9.35 15.07 5.61
C ILE A 46 -10.60 14.18 5.42
N ASP A 47 -11.48 14.61 4.53
CA ASP A 47 -12.72 13.89 4.27
C ASP A 47 -12.47 12.56 3.54
N VAL A 48 -11.71 12.61 2.43
CA VAL A 48 -11.46 11.47 1.55
C VAL A 48 -9.98 11.35 1.21
N GLN A 49 -9.46 10.12 1.20
CA GLN A 49 -8.18 9.79 0.59
C GLN A 49 -8.37 8.90 -0.65
N VAL A 50 -7.73 9.28 -1.76
CA VAL A 50 -7.63 8.41 -2.95
C VAL A 50 -6.41 7.50 -2.78
N LEU A 51 -6.65 6.20 -2.58
CA LEU A 51 -5.64 5.18 -2.36
C LEU A 51 -4.96 4.81 -3.68
N SER A 52 -3.64 4.64 -3.62
CA SER A 52 -2.80 4.16 -4.72
C SER A 52 -1.71 3.25 -4.18
N LEU A 53 -1.28 2.29 -5.00
CA LEU A 53 -0.22 1.36 -4.61
C LEU A 53 1.10 2.13 -4.50
N THR A 54 1.77 2.00 -3.36
CA THR A 54 3.06 2.67 -3.15
C THR A 54 4.08 2.21 -4.19
N ALA A 55 4.92 3.14 -4.66
CA ALA A 55 6.12 2.81 -5.43
C ALA A 55 7.03 1.84 -4.65
N PRO A 56 7.96 1.10 -5.29
CA PRO A 56 8.10 0.95 -6.74
C PRO A 56 6.99 0.07 -7.35
N GLY A 57 6.07 -0.45 -6.51
CA GLY A 57 4.88 -1.16 -6.94
C GLY A 57 5.18 -2.41 -7.75
N LEU A 58 4.38 -2.61 -8.79
CA LEU A 58 4.45 -3.73 -9.73
C LEU A 58 5.50 -3.49 -10.80
N GLN A 59 5.94 -2.25 -10.96
CA GLN A 59 6.88 -1.81 -11.99
C GLN A 59 8.27 -2.44 -11.82
N VAL A 60 8.57 -3.00 -10.64
CA VAL A 60 9.82 -3.72 -10.37
C VAL A 60 9.75 -5.21 -10.73
N GLN A 61 8.56 -5.78 -10.97
CA GLN A 61 8.39 -7.19 -11.33
C GLN A 61 8.84 -7.44 -12.78
N PRO A 62 9.93 -8.20 -13.00
CA PRO A 62 10.43 -8.45 -14.35
C PRO A 62 9.55 -9.39 -15.17
N ASP A 63 8.74 -10.24 -14.53
CA ASP A 63 7.79 -11.11 -15.23
C ASP A 63 6.44 -10.38 -15.45
N PRO A 64 6.07 -10.03 -16.70
CA PRO A 64 4.85 -9.28 -16.96
C PRO A 64 3.57 -10.05 -16.60
N HIS A 65 3.59 -11.39 -16.62
CA HIS A 65 2.43 -12.18 -16.20
C HIS A 65 2.23 -12.11 -14.70
N LEU A 66 3.32 -12.24 -13.92
CA LEU A 66 3.25 -12.05 -12.47
C LEU A 66 2.86 -10.62 -12.11
N ALA A 67 3.42 -9.61 -12.79
CA ALA A 67 3.08 -8.20 -12.53
C ALA A 67 1.59 -7.91 -12.78
N THR A 68 1.02 -8.50 -13.84
CA THR A 68 -0.40 -8.34 -14.16
C THR A 68 -1.29 -9.04 -13.14
N ASN A 69 -0.92 -10.24 -12.69
CA ASN A 69 -1.68 -10.95 -11.66
C ASN A 69 -1.62 -10.22 -10.32
N ASP A 70 -0.44 -9.72 -9.94
CA ASP A 70 -0.27 -8.90 -8.73
C ASP A 70 -1.05 -7.57 -8.82
N ALA A 71 -1.24 -6.99 -10.01
CA ALA A 71 -2.11 -5.83 -10.22
C ALA A 71 -3.56 -6.12 -9.85
N VAL A 72 -4.08 -7.25 -10.32
CA VAL A 72 -5.46 -7.67 -10.00
C VAL A 72 -5.60 -7.85 -8.49
N LEU A 73 -4.64 -8.54 -7.85
CA LEU A 73 -4.65 -8.75 -6.40
C LEU A 73 -4.63 -7.43 -5.61
N ALA A 74 -3.77 -6.49 -6.00
CA ALA A 74 -3.68 -5.17 -5.35
C ALA A 74 -4.99 -4.38 -5.50
N ASN A 75 -5.57 -4.37 -6.71
CA ASN A 75 -6.79 -3.64 -7.01
C ASN A 75 -8.00 -4.26 -6.30
N ASP A 76 -8.13 -5.59 -6.27
CA ASP A 76 -9.19 -6.29 -5.54
C ASP A 76 -9.11 -6.02 -4.04
N HIS A 77 -7.89 -5.97 -3.48
CA HIS A 77 -7.67 -5.61 -2.09
C HIS A 77 -8.12 -4.18 -1.80
N PHE A 78 -7.73 -3.19 -2.62
CA PHE A 78 -8.18 -1.81 -2.47
C PHE A 78 -9.70 -1.68 -2.62
N ALA A 79 -10.29 -2.35 -3.61
CA ALA A 79 -11.73 -2.35 -3.81
C ALA A 79 -12.46 -2.88 -2.56
N SER A 80 -11.92 -3.91 -1.90
CA SER A 80 -12.45 -4.40 -0.63
C SER A 80 -12.36 -3.35 0.48
N VAL A 81 -11.22 -2.68 0.66
CA VAL A 81 -11.04 -1.65 1.69
C VAL A 81 -11.97 -0.45 1.45
N ILE A 82 -12.05 0.02 0.20
CA ILE A 82 -12.94 1.12 -0.22
C ILE A 82 -14.39 0.74 0.04
N LYS A 83 -14.80 -0.49 -0.27
CA LYS A 83 -16.17 -0.96 -0.01
C LYS A 83 -16.54 -0.91 1.48
N THR A 84 -15.58 -1.10 2.38
CA THR A 84 -15.83 -1.00 3.83
C THR A 84 -15.97 0.44 4.31
N HIS A 85 -15.29 1.41 3.69
CA HIS A 85 -15.35 2.84 4.06
C HIS A 85 -15.49 3.75 2.81
N PRO A 86 -16.60 3.63 2.05
CA PRO A 86 -16.73 4.29 0.75
C PRO A 86 -16.90 5.82 0.83
N ASP A 87 -17.22 6.32 2.02
CA ASP A 87 -17.28 7.75 2.35
C ASP A 87 -15.91 8.35 2.69
N ARG A 88 -14.90 7.50 2.96
CA ARG A 88 -13.55 7.92 3.39
C ARG A 88 -12.46 7.58 2.39
N PHE A 89 -12.65 6.53 1.59
CA PHE A 89 -11.66 6.07 0.62
C PHE A 89 -12.21 6.01 -0.80
N ALA A 90 -11.36 6.39 -1.75
CA ALA A 90 -11.52 6.14 -3.18
C ALA A 90 -10.25 5.45 -3.72
N GLY A 91 -10.25 4.99 -4.97
CA GLY A 91 -9.10 4.31 -5.58
C GLY A 91 -8.68 4.95 -6.91
N PHE A 92 -7.39 4.88 -7.20
CA PHE A 92 -6.80 5.16 -8.52
C PHE A 92 -6.73 3.91 -9.40
#